data_AF-A0A0P7WJI9-F1
#
_entry.id   AF-A0A0P7WJI9-F1
#
_cell.length_a   1.000
_cell.length_b   1.000
_cell.length_c   1.000
_cell.angle_alpha   90.00
_cell.angle_beta   90.00
_cell.angle_gamma   90.00
#
_symmetry.space_group_name_H-M   'P 1'
#
loop_
_entity.id
_entity.type
_entity.pdbx_description
1 polymer ?
#
loop_
_entity_poly.entity_id
_entity_poly.type
_entity_poly.pdbx_seq_one_letter_code
_entity_poly.pdbx_strand_id
1 'polypeptide(L)'
;MEKTWAKYHLGQVVRHKKHPFRGVIFDVDPKFSNTEDWYHAIPEDSRPRKDQPFYHLLAENEDSFYVAYVSEQNLLPDESGEPVEHPDLYELFGEFHNGRYPLQIEMN
;
A
#
# COMPACT_ATOMS: atom_id res chain seq x y z
N MET A 1 -9.80 -16.42 17.30
CA MET A 1 -9.10 -15.49 16.39
C MET A 1 -10.10 -15.02 15.36
N GLU A 2 -10.40 -13.73 15.32
CA GLU A 2 -11.12 -13.17 14.16
C GLU A 2 -10.18 -13.26 12.96
N LYS A 3 -10.65 -13.88 11.87
CA LYS A 3 -9.91 -13.94 10.60
C LYS A 3 -10.23 -12.66 9.84
N THR A 4 -9.32 -11.69 9.86
CA THR A 4 -9.34 -10.58 8.92
C THR A 4 -8.70 -11.04 7.62
N TRP A 5 -9.42 -10.85 6.50
CA TRP A 5 -8.91 -11.16 5.16
C TRP A 5 -8.43 -9.87 4.52
N ALA A 6 -7.15 -9.83 4.13
CA ALA A 6 -6.62 -8.73 3.35
C ALA A 6 -7.30 -8.71 1.96
N LYS A 7 -7.86 -7.56 1.57
CA LYS A 7 -8.47 -7.38 0.25
C LYS A 7 -7.44 -7.22 -0.86
N TYR A 8 -6.25 -6.76 -0.51
CA TYR A 8 -5.18 -6.46 -1.46
C TYR A 8 -3.95 -7.33 -1.17
N HIS A 9 -3.13 -7.55 -2.19
CA HIS A 9 -2.02 -8.50 -2.14
C HIS A 9 -0.69 -7.81 -2.47
N LEU A 10 0.42 -8.41 -2.06
CA LEU A 10 1.76 -7.90 -2.39
C LEU A 10 1.94 -7.78 -3.91
N GLY A 11 2.58 -6.71 -4.34
CA GLY A 11 2.80 -6.36 -5.74
C GLY A 11 1.58 -5.80 -6.47
N GLN A 12 0.43 -5.69 -5.81
CA GLN A 12 -0.77 -5.09 -6.39
C GLN A 12 -0.64 -3.57 -6.41
N VAL A 13 -0.99 -2.96 -7.55
CA VAL A 13 -1.11 -1.50 -7.68
C VAL A 13 -2.46 -1.04 -7.14
N VAL A 14 -2.42 -0.03 -6.27
CA VAL A 14 -3.59 0.59 -5.66
C VAL A 14 -3.46 2.11 -5.68
N ARG A 15 -4.56 2.79 -5.42
CA ARG A 15 -4.61 4.25 -5.27
C ARG A 15 -5.36 4.65 -4.01
N HIS A 16 -5.05 5.82 -3.48
CA HIS A 16 -5.79 6.37 -2.36
C HIS A 16 -7.17 6.89 -2.81
N LYS A 17 -8.19 6.74 -1.96
CA LYS A 17 -9.56 7.20 -2.26
C LYS A 17 -9.67 8.72 -2.41
N LYS A 18 -8.88 9.47 -1.63
CA LYS A 18 -9.00 10.92 -1.48
C LYS A 18 -7.74 11.71 -1.86
N HIS A 19 -6.58 11.06 -1.87
CA HIS A 19 -5.29 11.73 -2.07
C HIS A 19 -4.77 11.30 -3.44
N PRO A 20 -4.17 12.20 -4.22
CA PRO A 20 -3.76 11.92 -5.60
C PRO A 20 -2.40 11.19 -5.60
N PHE A 21 -2.38 9.95 -5.13
CA PHE A 21 -1.21 9.08 -5.24
C PHE A 21 -1.61 7.64 -5.57
N ARG A 22 -0.66 6.96 -6.20
CA ARG A 22 -0.70 5.54 -6.56
C ARG A 22 0.40 4.84 -5.78
N GLY A 23 0.33 3.53 -5.64
CA GLY A 23 1.45 2.79 -5.07
C GLY A 23 1.29 1.29 -5.18
N VAL A 24 2.40 0.60 -4.97
CA VAL A 24 2.48 -0.87 -4.97
C VAL A 24 2.60 -1.36 -3.54
N ILE A 25 1.77 -2.31 -3.17
CA ILE A 25 1.79 -2.92 -1.84
C ILE A 25 3.03 -3.80 -1.70
N PHE A 26 3.86 -3.54 -0.70
CA PHE A 26 5.04 -4.38 -0.40
C PHE A 26 4.99 -5.05 0.98
N ASP A 27 4.12 -4.60 1.88
CA ASP A 27 3.88 -5.24 3.16
C ASP A 27 2.46 -4.99 3.69
N VAL A 28 2.01 -5.79 4.65
CA VAL A 28 0.69 -5.71 5.27
C VAL A 28 0.72 -6.08 6.75
N ASP A 29 0.21 -5.18 7.59
CA ASP A 29 -0.11 -5.47 8.97
C ASP A 29 -1.56 -5.94 9.11
N PRO A 30 -1.86 -6.94 9.95
CA PRO A 30 -3.24 -7.41 10.16
C PRO A 30 -4.15 -6.36 10.84
N LYS A 31 -3.54 -5.38 11.53
CA LYS A 31 -4.18 -4.27 12.24
C LYS A 31 -3.22 -3.08 12.28
N PHE A 32 -3.68 -1.93 12.75
CA PHE A 32 -2.80 -0.78 12.96
C PHE A 32 -1.58 -1.14 13.83
N SER A 33 -0.39 -0.86 13.32
CA SER A 33 0.90 -1.21 13.93
C SER A 33 1.93 -0.06 13.83
N ASN A 34 1.45 1.19 13.87
CA ASN A 34 2.29 2.38 13.96
C ASN A 34 2.13 3.06 15.33
N THR A 35 2.81 4.17 15.56
CA THR A 35 2.79 4.86 16.86
C THR A 35 1.45 5.54 17.14
N GLU A 36 1.09 5.64 18.42
CA GLU A 36 -0.10 6.37 18.85
C GLU A 36 -0.01 7.86 18.48
N ASP A 37 1.18 8.45 18.57
CA ASP A 37 1.41 9.85 18.17
C ASP A 37 1.07 10.08 16.70
N TRP A 38 1.48 9.17 15.81
CA TRP A 38 1.11 9.23 14.39
C TRP A 38 -0.41 9.15 14.21
N TYR A 39 -1.07 8.26 14.95
CA TYR A 39 -2.52 8.11 14.90
C TYR A 39 -3.24 9.38 15.37
N HIS A 40 -2.74 10.02 16.43
CA HIS A 40 -3.30 11.25 16.97
C HIS A 40 -3.03 12.48 16.10
N ALA A 41 -1.95 12.47 15.30
CA ALA A 41 -1.67 13.49 14.31
C ALA A 41 -2.69 13.51 13.15
N ILE A 42 -3.39 12.41 12.90
CA ILE A 42 -4.49 12.37 11.94
C ILE A 42 -5.70 13.13 12.53
N PRO A 43 -6.35 14.04 11.76
CA PRO A 43 -7.60 14.67 12.15
C PRO A 43 -8.64 13.64 12.57
N GLU A 44 -9.34 13.88 13.67
CA GLU A 44 -10.23 12.90 14.30
C GLU A 44 -11.26 12.29 13.34
N ASP A 45 -11.88 13.13 12.51
CA ASP A 45 -12.88 12.71 11.51
C ASP A 45 -12.31 11.88 10.34
N SER A 46 -10.98 11.81 10.24
CA SER A 46 -10.25 11.08 9.19
C SER A 46 -9.46 9.89 9.74
N ARG A 47 -9.51 9.63 11.05
CA ARG A 47 -8.82 8.50 11.67
C ARG A 47 -9.39 7.16 11.16
N PRO A 48 -8.55 6.28 10.60
CA PRO A 48 -9.00 4.96 10.17
C PRO A 48 -9.26 4.07 11.39
N ARG A 49 -10.19 3.12 11.28
CA ARG A 49 -10.36 2.12 12.34
C ARG A 49 -9.10 1.27 12.47
N LYS A 50 -8.68 0.93 13.69
CA LYS A 50 -7.44 0.18 13.93
C LYS A 50 -7.58 -1.33 13.68
N ASP A 51 -8.80 -1.87 13.73
CA ASP A 51 -9.16 -3.29 13.60
C ASP A 51 -9.35 -3.74 12.14
N GLN A 52 -8.42 -3.34 11.27
CA GLN A 52 -8.41 -3.71 9.85
C GLN A 52 -6.97 -3.78 9.33
N PRO A 53 -6.72 -4.44 8.20
CA PRO A 53 -5.39 -4.43 7.60
C PRO A 53 -4.89 -3.01 7.26
N PHE A 54 -3.60 -2.78 7.50
CA PHE A 54 -2.88 -1.59 7.04
C PHE A 54 -1.76 -2.04 6.10
N TYR A 55 -1.57 -1.29 5.03
CA TYR A 55 -0.63 -1.65 3.97
C TYR A 55 0.50 -0.64 3.91
N HIS A 56 1.70 -1.16 3.65
CA HIS A 56 2.85 -0.35 3.27
C HIS A 56 2.97 -0.32 1.76
N LEU A 57 3.12 0.88 1.21
CA LEU A 57 3.13 1.14 -0.22
C LEU A 57 4.40 1.86 -0.62
N LEU A 58 5.02 1.43 -1.70
CA LEU A 58 5.93 2.27 -2.47
C LEU A 58 5.04 3.15 -3.35
N ALA A 59 4.92 4.43 -2.99
CA ALA A 59 3.94 5.36 -3.54
C ALA A 59 4.58 6.47 -4.37
N GLU A 60 3.86 6.91 -5.39
CA GLU A 60 4.24 8.02 -6.27
C GLU A 60 3.10 9.03 -6.39
N ASN A 61 3.47 10.29 -6.57
CA ASN A 61 2.59 11.35 -7.07
C ASN A 61 3.32 12.13 -8.17
N GLU A 62 2.73 13.23 -8.65
CA GLU A 62 3.30 14.03 -9.74
C GLU A 62 4.69 14.60 -9.45
N ASP A 63 5.08 14.71 -8.17
CA ASP A 63 6.28 15.42 -7.74
C ASP A 63 7.38 14.51 -7.15
N SER A 64 7.02 13.32 -6.64
CA SER A 64 7.91 12.58 -5.74
C SER A 64 7.52 11.11 -5.52
N PHE A 65 8.48 10.37 -4.94
CA PHE A 65 8.35 8.97 -4.49
C PHE A 65 8.52 8.89 -2.97
N TYR A 66 7.71 8.07 -2.29
CA TYR A 66 7.77 7.90 -0.84
C TYR A 66 7.08 6.61 -0.37
N VAL A 67 7.38 6.20 0.88
CA VAL A 67 6.66 5.09 1.54
C VAL A 67 5.38 5.61 2.21
N ALA A 68 4.25 5.00 1.90
CA ALA A 68 2.97 5.33 2.54
C ALA A 68 2.46 4.19 3.43
N TYR A 69 1.89 4.54 4.60
CA TYR A 69 1.21 3.61 5.50
C TYR A 69 -0.29 3.91 5.52
N VAL A 70 -1.11 2.99 4.97
CA VAL A 70 -2.50 3.29 4.63
C VAL A 70 -3.45 2.16 5.04
N SER A 71 -4.55 2.52 5.69
CA SER A 71 -5.63 1.58 6.04
C SER A 71 -6.35 1.02 4.81
N GLU A 72 -6.77 -0.25 4.86
CA GLU A 72 -7.53 -0.88 3.78
C GLU A 72 -8.75 -0.08 3.31
N GLN A 73 -9.52 0.52 4.24
CA GLN A 73 -10.70 1.30 3.92
C GLN A 73 -10.43 2.52 3.05
N ASN A 74 -9.19 2.98 2.95
CA ASN A 74 -8.78 4.17 2.21
C ASN A 74 -8.13 3.85 0.86
N LEU A 75 -7.97 2.57 0.53
CA LEU A 75 -7.43 2.12 -0.75
C LEU A 75 -8.53 1.69 -1.71
N LEU A 76 -8.22 1.80 -3.00
CA LEU A 76 -8.96 1.22 -4.13
C LEU A 76 -7.96 0.53 -5.07
N PRO A 77 -8.37 -0.52 -5.80
CA PRO A 77 -7.60 -1.01 -6.94
C PRO A 77 -7.29 0.13 -7.90
N ASP A 78 -6.07 0.13 -8.41
CA ASP A 78 -5.74 0.96 -9.56
C ASP A 78 -6.15 0.21 -10.83
N GLU A 79 -7.02 0.84 -11.63
CA GLU A 79 -7.59 0.24 -12.84
C GLU A 79 -6.95 0.79 -14.12
N SER A 80 -5.92 1.64 -14.02
CA SER A 80 -5.28 2.20 -15.23
C SER A 80 -4.50 1.14 -16.01
N GLY A 81 -4.00 0.12 -15.31
CA GLY A 81 -3.10 -0.89 -15.89
C GLY A 81 -1.67 -0.39 -16.08
N GLU A 82 -1.38 0.86 -15.68
CA GLU A 82 -0.05 1.45 -15.81
C GLU A 82 0.85 1.09 -14.62
N PRO A 83 2.16 0.89 -14.86
CA PRO A 83 3.13 0.67 -13.79
C PRO A 83 3.22 1.87 -12.84
N VAL A 84 3.83 1.64 -11.69
CA VAL A 84 4.34 2.66 -10.76
C VAL A 84 5.86 2.73 -10.95
N GLU A 85 6.44 3.92 -10.97
CA GLU A 85 7.84 4.17 -11.32
C GLU A 85 8.76 4.28 -10.09
N HIS A 86 8.25 3.99 -8.89
CA HIS A 86 9.02 4.09 -7.65
C HIS A 86 10.35 3.31 -7.75
N PRO A 87 11.51 3.96 -7.54
CA PRO A 87 12.82 3.35 -7.83
C PRO A 87 13.11 2.08 -7.00
N ASP A 88 12.65 2.04 -5.75
CA ASP A 88 12.84 0.87 -4.88
C ASP A 88 12.05 -0.38 -5.32
N LEU A 89 11.14 -0.28 -6.31
CA LEU A 89 10.40 -1.44 -6.81
C LEU A 89 11.33 -2.49 -7.43
N TYR A 90 12.40 -2.05 -8.10
CA TYR A 90 13.32 -2.95 -8.79
C TYR A 90 14.10 -3.86 -7.83
N GLU A 91 14.22 -3.49 -6.55
CA GLU A 91 14.89 -4.31 -5.53
C GLU A 91 13.96 -5.36 -4.90
N LEU A 92 12.66 -5.07 -4.85
CA LEU A 92 11.67 -5.92 -4.17
C LEU A 92 10.87 -6.80 -5.12
N PHE A 93 10.73 -6.39 -6.37
CA PHE A 93 9.85 -7.01 -7.34
C PHE A 93 10.50 -7.18 -8.71
N GLY A 94 10.03 -8.19 -9.43
CA GLY A 94 10.37 -8.38 -10.84
C GLY A 94 9.64 -7.41 -11.76
N GLU A 95 9.84 -7.58 -13.07
CA GLU A 95 9.20 -6.76 -14.10
C GLU A 95 7.68 -6.73 -13.98
N PHE A 96 7.09 -5.56 -14.19
CA PHE A 96 5.65 -5.36 -14.17
C PHE A 96 4.97 -6.20 -15.25
N HIS A 97 4.02 -7.05 -14.86
CA HIS A 97 3.28 -7.88 -15.79
C HIS A 97 1.81 -8.04 -15.38
N ASN A 98 0.90 -7.96 -16.35
CA ASN A 98 -0.54 -8.17 -16.14
C ASN A 98 -1.13 -7.33 -14.99
N GLY A 99 -0.74 -6.06 -14.87
CA GLY A 99 -1.29 -5.13 -13.87
C GLY A 99 -0.74 -5.30 -12.45
N ARG A 100 0.34 -6.07 -12.26
CA ARG A 100 0.97 -6.27 -10.96
C ARG A 100 2.47 -6.53 -11.06
N TYR A 101 3.14 -6.41 -9.92
CA TYR A 101 4.53 -6.74 -9.74
C TYR A 101 4.65 -8.14 -9.10
N PRO A 102 5.34 -9.12 -9.72
CA PRO A 102 5.59 -10.40 -9.07
C PRO A 102 6.62 -10.23 -7.95
N LEU A 103 6.40 -10.90 -6.82
CA LEU A 103 7.45 -11.03 -5.81
C LEU A 103 8.68 -11.69 -6.42
N GLN A 104 9.83 -11.04 -6.28
CA GLN A 104 11.09 -11.64 -6.63
C GLN A 104 11.49 -12.60 -5.52
N ILE A 105 11.05 -13.85 -5.63
CA ILE A 105 11.55 -14.91 -4.75
C ILE A 105 12.92 -15.30 -5.32
N GLU A 106 14.01 -14.77 -4.75
CA GLU A 106 15.29 -15.43 -4.88
C GLU A 106 15.18 -16.81 -4.19
N MET A 107 15.01 -17.85 -5.00
CA MET A 107 15.19 -19.21 -4.54
C MET A 107 16.68 -19.41 -4.33
N ASN A 108 17.14 -19.21 -3.10
CA ASN A 108 18.48 -19.57 -2.65
C ASN A 108 18.56 -21.08 -2.38
#